data_AF-A0A800AY19-F1
#
_entry.id   AF-A0A800AY19-F1
#
_cell.length_a   1.000
_cell.length_b   1.000
_cell.length_c   1.000
_cell.angle_alpha   90.00
_cell.angle_beta   90.00
_cell.angle_gamma   90.00
#
_symmetry.space_group_name_H-M   'P 1'
#
loop_
_entity.id
_entity.type
_entity.pdbx_description
1 polymer ?
#
loop_
_entity_poly.entity_id
_entity_poly.type
_entity_poly.pdbx_seq_one_letter_code
_entity_poly.pdbx_strand_id
1 'polypeptide(L)'
;MHDYIISLQQEFSLNSNKEIAIAQKQYIKNKFEFYGIKSPLRRELQKAFLVQKYLPEKKELEFIVKELWLKPERELQYFTQELVKKYTKQSEKEDINLFEFMIINKSWWDSIDFIA
;
A
#
# COMPACT_ATOMS: atom_id res chain seq x y z
N MET A 1 13.38 11.30 4.87
CA MET A 1 12.03 10.73 5.04
C MET A 1 11.19 11.36 3.93
N HIS A 2 10.57 10.56 3.05
CA HIS A 2 9.95 11.08 1.82
C HIS A 2 8.57 11.66 2.13
N ASP A 3 8.33 12.95 1.85
CA ASP A 3 7.12 13.68 2.29
C ASP A 3 5.81 12.98 1.89
N TYR A 4 5.74 12.42 0.68
CA TYR A 4 4.63 11.59 0.21
C TYR A 4 4.26 10.44 1.17
N ILE A 5 5.26 9.71 1.68
CA ILE A 5 5.06 8.60 2.62
C ILE A 5 4.54 9.14 3.95
N ILE A 6 5.12 10.23 4.45
CA ILE A 6 4.76 10.84 5.73
C ILE A 6 3.29 11.27 5.70
N SER A 7 2.91 12.02 4.67
CA SER A 7 1.55 12.54 4.53
C SER A 7 0.53 11.41 4.41
N LEU A 8 0.84 10.34 3.67
CA LEU A 8 -0.04 9.18 3.56
C LEU A 8 -0.23 8.47 4.91
N GLN A 9 0.87 8.21 5.62
CA GLN A 9 0.81 7.54 6.92
C GLN A 9 0.08 8.39 7.96
N GLN A 10 0.27 9.71 7.93
CA GLN A 10 -0.49 10.64 8.77
C GLN A 10 -1.99 10.57 8.46
N GLU A 11 -2.37 10.60 7.18
CA GLU A 11 -3.78 10.51 6.78
C GLU A 11 -4.43 9.21 7.27
N PHE A 12 -3.74 8.07 7.11
CA PHE A 12 -4.26 6.78 7.58
C PHE A 12 -4.29 6.71 9.11
N SER A 13 -3.28 7.25 9.80
CA SER A 13 -3.23 7.27 11.25
C SER A 13 -4.35 8.12 11.85
N LEU A 14 -4.66 9.28 11.25
CA LEU A 14 -5.74 10.18 11.70
C LEU A 14 -7.12 9.54 11.58
N ASN A 15 -7.29 8.64 10.61
CA ASN A 15 -8.54 7.93 10.35
C ASN A 15 -8.53 6.48 10.88
N SER A 16 -7.59 6.16 11.76
CA SER A 16 -7.45 4.81 12.33
C SER A 16 -8.59 4.48 13.30
N ASN A 17 -8.98 3.21 13.34
CA ASN A 17 -10.01 2.71 14.25
C ASN A 17 -9.56 1.37 14.87
N LYS A 18 -9.26 1.39 16.17
CA LYS A 18 -8.72 0.23 16.88
C LYS A 18 -9.67 -0.97 16.91
N GLU A 19 -10.97 -0.75 17.03
CA GLU A 19 -11.96 -1.85 17.07
C GLU A 19 -12.03 -2.56 15.72
N ILE A 20 -12.06 -1.79 14.63
CA ILE A 20 -12.02 -2.33 13.27
C ILE A 20 -10.68 -3.02 13.01
N ALA A 21 -9.57 -2.44 13.46
CA ALA A 21 -8.23 -3.02 13.30
C ALA A 21 -8.12 -4.40 13.94
N ILE A 22 -8.66 -4.57 15.16
CA ILE A 22 -8.70 -5.88 15.84
C ILE A 22 -9.48 -6.90 15.02
N ALA A 23 -10.66 -6.54 14.52
CA ALA A 23 -11.48 -7.44 13.71
C ALA A 23 -10.80 -7.82 12.38
N GLN A 24 -10.18 -6.87 11.69
CA GLN A 24 -9.43 -7.10 10.45
C GLN A 24 -8.20 -7.98 10.68
N LYS A 25 -7.45 -7.72 11.76
CA LYS A 25 -6.31 -8.53 12.18
C LYS A 25 -6.72 -9.97 12.46
N GLN A 26 -7.83 -10.18 13.17
CA GLN A 26 -8.36 -11.52 13.42
C GLN A 26 -8.76 -12.24 12.12
N TYR A 27 -9.43 -11.53 11.20
CA TYR A 27 -9.80 -12.08 9.89
C TYR A 27 -8.59 -12.58 9.10
N ILE A 28 -7.47 -11.86 9.13
CA ILE A 28 -6.22 -12.26 8.46
C ILE A 28 -5.37 -13.24 9.28
N LYS A 29 -5.97 -13.92 10.27
CA LYS A 29 -5.31 -14.87 11.19
C LYS A 29 -4.15 -14.25 11.97
N ASN A 30 -4.30 -12.99 12.38
CA ASN A 30 -3.34 -12.22 13.15
C ASN A 30 -1.94 -12.08 12.50
N LYS A 31 -1.86 -12.17 11.16
CA LYS A 31 -0.59 -12.11 10.42
C LYS A 31 -0.03 -10.70 10.26
N PHE A 32 -0.89 -9.67 10.24
CA PHE A 32 -0.51 -8.27 10.00
C PHE A 32 -1.25 -7.33 10.93
N GLU A 33 -0.68 -6.13 11.13
CA GLU A 33 -1.37 -5.04 11.82
C GLU A 33 -2.28 -4.30 10.85
N PHE A 34 -3.18 -3.48 11.39
CA PHE A 34 -4.09 -2.66 10.60
C PHE A 34 -4.25 -1.29 11.27
N TYR A 35 -4.47 -0.27 10.46
CA TYR A 35 -5.00 1.01 10.94
C TYR A 35 -6.48 0.88 11.34
N GLY A 36 -7.22 -0.07 10.78
CA GLY A 36 -8.65 -0.23 11.01
C GLY A 36 -9.51 0.49 9.97
N ILE A 37 -8.98 0.66 8.75
CA ILE A 37 -9.64 1.42 7.69
C ILE A 37 -10.28 0.44 6.72
N LYS A 38 -11.61 0.52 6.57
CA LYS A 38 -12.34 -0.30 5.60
C LYS A 38 -12.08 0.19 4.18
N SER A 39 -12.17 -0.72 3.21
CA SER A 39 -11.83 -0.43 1.80
C SER A 39 -12.50 0.81 1.20
N PRO A 40 -13.80 1.11 1.44
CA PRO A 40 -14.42 2.33 0.89
C PRO A 40 -13.75 3.61 1.39
N LEU A 41 -13.55 3.72 2.71
CA LEU A 41 -12.88 4.87 3.32
C LEU A 41 -11.41 4.94 2.90
N ARG A 42 -10.68 3.81 2.90
CA ARG A 42 -9.27 3.78 2.46
C ARG A 42 -9.12 4.34 1.05
N ARG A 43 -9.99 3.92 0.12
CA ARG A 43 -10.00 4.41 -1.27
C ARG A 43 -10.32 5.90 -1.37
N GLU A 44 -11.20 6.40 -0.51
CA GLU A 44 -11.51 7.82 -0.43
C GLU A 44 -10.29 8.63 0.04
N LEU A 45 -9.69 8.24 1.18
CA LEU A 45 -8.54 8.92 1.78
C LEU A 45 -7.32 8.95 0.83
N GLN A 46 -7.02 7.82 0.19
CA GLN A 46 -5.84 7.72 -0.68
C GLN A 46 -6.05 8.35 -2.08
N LYS A 47 -7.28 8.76 -2.43
CA LYS A 47 -7.61 9.24 -3.78
C LYS A 47 -6.72 10.40 -4.20
N ALA A 48 -6.48 11.35 -3.30
CA ALA A 48 -5.65 12.53 -3.56
C ALA A 48 -4.20 12.16 -3.92
N PHE A 49 -3.64 11.15 -3.25
CA PHE A 49 -2.28 10.65 -3.48
C PHE A 49 -2.11 9.93 -4.82
N LEU A 50 -3.21 9.46 -5.42
CA LEU A 50 -3.22 8.66 -6.64
C LEU A 50 -3.67 9.45 -7.89
N VAL A 51 -3.85 10.77 -7.78
CA VAL A 51 -4.10 11.67 -8.91
C VAL A 51 -2.78 11.95 -9.63
N GLN A 52 -2.80 12.00 -10.96
CA GLN A 52 -1.61 12.15 -11.80
C GLN A 52 -0.70 13.33 -11.41
N LYS A 53 -1.27 14.47 -10.96
CA LYS A 53 -0.51 15.64 -10.50
C LYS A 53 0.32 15.38 -9.24
N TYR A 54 -0.11 14.44 -8.39
CA TYR A 54 0.51 14.13 -7.10
C TYR A 54 1.23 12.79 -7.09
N LEU A 55 1.31 12.11 -8.23
CA LEU A 55 2.11 10.90 -8.34
C LEU A 55 3.61 11.27 -8.25
N PRO A 56 4.38 10.55 -7.42
CA PRO A 56 5.84 10.62 -7.44
C PRO A 56 6.43 10.39 -8.83
N GLU A 57 7.70 10.74 -9.03
CA GLU A 57 8.37 10.36 -10.26
C GLU A 57 8.53 8.84 -10.33
N LYS A 58 8.48 8.27 -11.54
CA LYS A 58 8.65 6.82 -11.73
C LYS A 58 9.94 6.27 -11.11
N LYS A 59 11.03 7.05 -11.12
CA LYS A 59 12.31 6.69 -10.48
C LYS A 59 12.21 6.52 -8.95
N GLU A 60 11.21 7.14 -8.32
CA GLU A 60 10.97 7.08 -6.87
C GLU A 60 10.01 5.94 -6.50
N LEU A 61 9.31 5.36 -7.49
CA LEU A 61 8.27 4.36 -7.27
C LEU A 61 8.80 3.16 -6.48
N GLU A 62 9.93 2.59 -6.90
CA GLU A 62 10.50 1.40 -6.26
C GLU A 62 10.82 1.66 -4.79
N PHE A 63 11.44 2.80 -4.50
CA PHE A 63 11.76 3.21 -3.13
C PHE A 63 10.49 3.34 -2.28
N ILE A 64 9.49 4.08 -2.77
CA ILE A 64 8.24 4.31 -2.04
C ILE A 64 7.49 3.01 -1.80
N VAL A 65 7.39 2.15 -2.81
CA VAL A 65 6.73 0.85 -2.70
C VAL A 65 7.42 -0.01 -1.67
N LYS A 66 8.76 -0.18 -1.73
CA LYS A 66 9.50 -0.99 -0.76
C LYS A 66 9.35 -0.47 0.67
N GLU A 67 9.46 0.84 0.87
CA GLU A 67 9.31 1.48 2.19
C GLU A 67 7.93 1.23 2.79
N LEU A 68 6.86 1.42 2.01
CA LEU A 68 5.48 1.20 2.47
C LEU A 68 5.15 -0.29 2.61
N TRP A 69 5.67 -1.15 1.73
CA TRP A 69 5.43 -2.59 1.74
C TRP A 69 5.97 -3.25 3.02
N LEU A 70 7.08 -2.74 3.55
CA LEU A 70 7.68 -3.27 4.78
C LEU A 70 6.97 -2.80 6.06
N LYS A 71 6.10 -1.79 5.99
CA LYS A 71 5.33 -1.32 7.15
C LYS A 71 4.36 -2.40 7.67
N PRO A 72 4.08 -2.41 8.99
CA PRO A 72 3.29 -3.48 9.60
C PRO A 72 1.80 -3.44 9.22
N GLU A 73 1.25 -2.26 8.95
CA GLU A 73 -0.17 -2.06 8.67
C GLU A 73 -0.57 -2.46 7.25
N ARG A 74 -1.51 -3.40 7.13
CA ARG A 74 -1.88 -4.05 5.86
C ARG A 74 -2.45 -3.08 4.82
N GLU A 75 -3.07 -1.99 5.27
CA GLU A 75 -3.60 -0.95 4.38
C GLU A 75 -2.53 -0.30 3.50
N LEU A 76 -1.26 -0.31 3.92
CA LEU A 76 -0.16 0.26 3.13
C LEU A 76 0.26 -0.65 1.97
N GLN A 77 0.17 -1.97 2.11
CA GLN A 77 0.32 -2.91 0.99
C GLN A 77 -0.82 -2.75 -0.03
N TYR A 78 -2.06 -2.55 0.44
CA TYR A 78 -3.17 -2.27 -0.47
C TYR A 78 -3.02 -0.93 -1.20
N PHE A 79 -2.51 0.09 -0.53
CA PHE A 79 -2.21 1.37 -1.17
C PHE A 79 -1.13 1.22 -2.26
N THR A 80 -0.02 0.55 -1.94
CA THR A 80 1.11 0.39 -2.88
C THR A 80 0.72 -0.41 -4.12
N GLN A 81 -0.13 -1.42 -3.99
CA GLN A 81 -0.76 -2.11 -5.13
C GLN A 81 -1.47 -1.14 -6.08
N GLU A 82 -2.32 -0.26 -5.52
CA GLU A 82 -3.04 0.75 -6.30
C GLU A 82 -2.09 1.82 -6.87
N LEU A 83 -1.02 2.16 -6.17
CA LEU A 83 0.04 3.05 -6.64
C LEU A 83 0.76 2.47 -7.86
N VAL A 84 1.28 1.24 -7.75
CA VAL A 84 1.99 0.57 -8.86
C VAL A 84 1.10 0.48 -10.10
N LYS A 85 -0.20 0.21 -9.93
CA LYS A 85 -1.18 0.19 -11.02
C LYS A 85 -1.22 1.50 -11.83
N LYS A 86 -0.93 2.65 -11.21
CA LYS A 86 -0.88 3.95 -11.91
C LYS A 86 0.29 4.07 -12.89
N TYR A 87 1.35 3.29 -12.72
CA TYR A 87 2.55 3.33 -13.55
C TYR A 87 2.59 2.23 -14.61
N THR A 88 1.52 1.44 -14.76
CA THR A 88 1.44 0.35 -15.76
C THR A 88 1.72 0.78 -17.21
N LYS A 89 1.43 2.04 -17.56
CA LYS A 89 1.76 2.61 -18.88
C LYS A 89 3.24 2.99 -19.04
N GLN A 90 3.99 3.02 -17.94
CA GLN A 90 5.42 3.32 -17.86
C GLN A 90 6.18 2.09 -17.33
N SER A 91 5.62 0.89 -17.48
CA SER A 91 6.24 -0.34 -17.00
C SER A 91 7.43 -0.73 -17.85
N GLU A 92 8.52 -1.08 -17.18
CA GLU A 92 9.78 -1.53 -17.78
C GLU A 92 10.02 -3.00 -17.39
N LYS A 93 10.97 -3.67 -18.07
CA LYS A 93 11.23 -5.09 -17.77
C LYS A 93 11.77 -5.26 -16.36
N GLU A 94 12.54 -4.28 -15.90
CA GLU A 94 13.21 -4.20 -14.62
C GLU A 94 12.21 -4.13 -13.44
N ASP A 95 10.96 -3.69 -13.70
CA ASP A 95 9.88 -3.69 -12.71
C ASP A 95 9.51 -5.11 -12.23
N ILE A 96 9.88 -6.16 -12.98
CA ILE A 96 9.71 -7.55 -12.53
C ILE A 96 10.34 -7.82 -11.17
N ASN A 97 11.48 -7.17 -10.88
CA ASN A 97 12.18 -7.31 -9.60
C ASN A 97 11.37 -6.71 -8.45
N LEU A 98 10.62 -5.62 -8.71
CA LEU A 98 9.72 -5.02 -7.74
C LEU A 98 8.51 -5.91 -7.48
N PHE A 99 7.92 -6.49 -8.54
CA PHE A 99 6.81 -7.44 -8.39
C PHE A 99 7.23 -8.70 -7.63
N GLU A 100 8.40 -9.27 -7.96
CA GLU A 100 8.96 -10.40 -7.21
C GLU A 100 9.14 -10.04 -5.73
N PHE A 101 9.74 -8.87 -5.44
CA PHE A 101 9.85 -8.37 -4.07
C PHE A 101 8.48 -8.31 -3.36
N MET A 102 7.45 -7.77 -4.01
CA MET A 102 6.10 -7.69 -3.44
C MET A 102 5.49 -9.08 -3.20
N ILE A 103 5.74 -10.05 -4.09
CA ILE A 103 5.21 -11.41 -3.96
C ILE A 103 5.85 -12.16 -2.79
N ILE A 104 7.18 -12.04 -2.60
CA ILE A 104 7.93 -12.81 -1.60
C ILE A 104 7.99 -12.15 -0.21
N ASN A 105 7.70 -10.84 -0.11
CA ASN A 105 7.68 -10.12 1.16
C ASN A 105 6.24 -9.83 1.60
N LYS A 106 5.94 -9.96 2.90
CA LYS A 106 4.57 -9.79 3.45
C LYS A 106 3.51 -10.59 2.67
N SER A 107 3.91 -11.77 2.21
CA SER A 107 3.12 -12.66 1.35
C SER A 107 1.90 -13.21 2.07
N TRP A 108 0.73 -13.00 1.47
CA TRP A 108 -0.53 -13.61 1.89
C TRP A 108 -1.52 -13.53 0.72
N TRP A 109 -2.57 -14.35 0.75
CA TRP A 109 -3.49 -14.52 -0.39
C TRP A 109 -4.11 -13.19 -0.86
N ASP A 110 -4.48 -12.32 0.08
CA ASP A 110 -5.09 -11.01 -0.19
C ASP A 110 -4.17 -10.06 -0.97
N SER A 111 -2.84 -10.21 -0.86
CA SER A 111 -1.90 -9.39 -1.66
C SER A 111 -1.47 -10.07 -2.94
N ILE A 112 -1.30 -11.39 -2.93
CA ILE A 112 -0.81 -12.16 -4.08
C ILE A 112 -1.86 -12.19 -5.19
N ASP A 113 -3.14 -12.37 -4.84
CA ASP A 113 -4.26 -12.40 -5.80
C ASP A 113 -4.40 -11.09 -6.61
N PHE A 114 -3.82 -9.99 -6.12
CA PHE A 114 -3.78 -8.72 -6.87
C PHE A 114 -2.62 -8.66 -7.85
N ILE A 115 -1.51 -9.33 -7.55
CA ILE A 115 -0.25 -9.25 -8.32
C ILE A 115 -0.23 -10.33 -9.43
N ALA A 116 -0.81 -11.50 -9.18
CA ALA A 116 -0.91 -12.63 -10.11
C ALA A 116 -1.99 -12.42 -11.18
#